data_AF-A0A9D8SMS5-F1
#
_entry.id   AF-A0A9D8SMS5-F1
#
_cell.length_a   1.000
_cell.length_b   1.000
_cell.length_c   1.000
_cell.angle_alpha   90.00
_cell.angle_beta   90.00
_cell.angle_gamma   90.00
#
_symmetry.space_group_name_H-M   'P 1'
#
loop_
_entity.id
_entity.type
_entity.pdbx_description
1 polymer ?
#
loop_
_entity_poly.entity_id
_entity_poly.type
_entity_poly.pdbx_seq_one_letter_code
_entity_poly.pdbx_strand_id
1 'polypeptide(L)'
;CMCSGIEPTKELSGAPYVQESLRTAFGSFGPIFITSAMILFAFTTLLGNLYYVDQSIFFLLGRKPGKCLSRTVCVLASFVIFLGAGLSADLLWSLADITMGAMALINIPTIVILGKYALAALRDYEEKLRNGKEPDFCAKDIHLPHEVDGWN
;
A
#
# COMPACT_ATOMS: atom_id res chain seq x y z
N CYS A 1 -13.13 -3.75 20.26
CA CYS A 1 -13.99 -2.59 20.54
C CYS A 1 -15.48 -2.94 20.76
N MET A 2 -16.01 -4.09 20.36
CA MET A 2 -17.40 -4.46 20.75
C MET A 2 -17.52 -4.96 22.20
N CYS A 3 -16.41 -5.37 22.84
CA CYS A 3 -16.41 -5.86 24.22
C CYS A 3 -16.01 -4.79 25.27
N SER A 4 -15.73 -3.53 24.86
CA SER A 4 -15.29 -2.46 25.77
C SER A 4 -16.45 -1.67 26.38
N GLY A 5 -17.70 -1.91 25.97
CA GLY A 5 -18.89 -1.25 26.52
C GLY A 5 -19.01 0.25 26.21
N ILE A 6 -18.17 0.78 25.33
CA ILE A 6 -18.21 2.19 24.91
C ILE A 6 -19.13 2.32 23.71
N GLU A 7 -20.19 3.12 23.83
CA GLU A 7 -21.07 3.41 22.71
C GLU A 7 -20.33 4.24 21.65
N PRO A 8 -20.38 3.85 20.37
CA PRO A 8 -19.73 4.60 19.30
C PRO A 8 -20.48 5.92 19.05
N THR A 9 -20.06 6.99 19.70
CA THR A 9 -20.51 8.36 19.43
C THR A 9 -19.75 8.92 18.22
N LYS A 10 -20.40 9.75 17.38
CA LYS A 10 -19.75 10.40 16.21
C LYS A 10 -18.47 11.16 16.57
N GLU A 11 -18.41 11.73 17.78
CA GLU A 11 -17.25 12.47 18.29
C GLU A 11 -16.07 11.57 18.69
N LEU A 12 -16.31 10.27 18.98
CA LEU A 12 -15.25 9.32 19.27
C LEU A 12 -14.74 8.59 18.02
N SER A 13 -15.38 8.72 16.86
CA SER A 13 -15.07 7.89 15.68
C SER A 13 -13.59 7.90 15.27
N GLY A 14 -13.07 6.74 14.88
CA GLY A 14 -11.68 6.58 14.44
C GLY A 14 -10.69 6.36 15.58
N ALA A 15 -9.63 7.17 15.64
CA ALA A 15 -8.54 7.01 16.59
C ALA A 15 -8.94 7.17 18.07
N PRO A 16 -9.78 8.17 18.45
CA PRO A 16 -10.21 8.33 19.85
C PRO A 16 -11.01 7.13 20.38
N TYR A 17 -11.84 6.51 19.55
CA TYR A 17 -12.61 5.32 19.92
C TYR A 17 -11.71 4.12 20.23
N VAL A 18 -10.64 3.95 19.47
CA VAL A 18 -9.65 2.89 19.71
C VAL A 18 -8.87 3.18 20.99
N GLN A 19 -8.47 4.42 21.22
CA GLN A 19 -7.78 4.84 22.45
C GLN A 19 -8.64 4.59 23.69
N GLU A 20 -9.90 5.00 23.68
CA GLU A 20 -10.83 4.79 24.81
C GLU A 20 -11.18 3.31 24.99
N SER A 21 -11.36 2.56 23.91
CA SER A 21 -11.58 1.11 24.00
C SER A 21 -10.39 0.38 24.63
N LEU A 22 -9.17 0.79 24.33
CA LEU A 22 -7.96 0.25 24.96
C LEU A 22 -7.81 0.70 26.41
N ARG A 23 -8.30 1.90 26.76
CA ARG A 23 -8.36 2.37 28.14
C ARG A 23 -9.20 1.47 29.03
N THR A 24 -10.32 0.94 28.52
CA THR A 24 -11.14 -0.03 29.26
C THR A 24 -10.42 -1.36 29.49
N ALA A 25 -9.59 -1.81 28.55
CA ALA A 25 -8.90 -3.10 28.64
C ALA A 25 -7.60 -3.06 29.47
N PHE A 26 -6.82 -1.97 29.35
CA PHE A 26 -5.47 -1.86 29.92
C PHE A 26 -5.31 -0.68 30.90
N GLY A 27 -6.40 0.01 31.24
CA GLY A 27 -6.35 1.20 32.10
C GLY A 27 -5.65 2.37 31.43
N SER A 28 -5.01 3.24 32.23
CA SER A 28 -4.32 4.44 31.74
C SER A 28 -3.14 4.19 30.81
N PHE A 29 -2.61 2.96 30.77
CA PHE A 29 -1.50 2.58 29.89
C PHE A 29 -1.94 2.37 28.42
N GLY A 30 -3.20 1.99 28.19
CA GLY A 30 -3.72 1.67 26.86
C GLY A 30 -3.59 2.81 25.83
N PRO A 31 -4.04 4.04 26.15
CA PRO A 31 -3.93 5.18 25.22
C PRO A 31 -2.48 5.57 24.88
N ILE A 32 -1.56 5.47 25.84
CA ILE A 32 -0.14 5.79 25.62
C ILE A 32 0.48 4.80 24.63
N PHE A 33 0.26 3.50 24.87
CA PHE A 33 0.76 2.44 24.00
C PHE A 33 0.25 2.59 22.56
N ILE A 34 -1.07 2.79 22.38
CA ILE A 34 -1.63 2.86 21.03
C ILE A 34 -1.21 4.13 20.30
N THR A 35 -1.03 5.25 21.02
CA THR A 35 -0.53 6.49 20.43
C THR A 35 0.90 6.31 19.90
N SER A 36 1.79 5.67 20.67
CA SER A 36 3.14 5.34 20.21
C SER A 36 3.12 4.40 19.00
N ALA A 37 2.28 3.37 19.02
CA ALA A 37 2.13 2.44 17.91
C ALA A 37 1.60 3.13 16.64
N MET A 38 0.63 4.03 16.77
CA MET A 38 0.08 4.80 15.65
C MET A 38 1.11 5.72 15.01
N ILE A 39 1.99 6.36 15.81
CA ILE A 39 3.07 7.19 15.27
C ILE A 39 4.04 6.36 14.44
N LEU A 40 4.48 5.21 14.95
CA LEU A 40 5.37 4.30 14.23
C LEU A 40 4.72 3.78 12.95
N PHE A 41 3.47 3.35 13.03
CA PHE A 41 2.70 2.86 11.88
C PHE A 41 2.50 3.93 10.81
N ALA A 42 2.16 5.16 11.21
CA ALA A 42 2.02 6.28 10.29
C ALA A 42 3.35 6.60 9.59
N PHE A 43 4.46 6.57 10.32
CA PHE A 43 5.80 6.80 9.76
C PHE A 43 6.20 5.74 8.74
N THR A 44 6.03 4.46 9.06
CA THR A 44 6.36 3.37 8.11
C THR A 44 5.45 3.39 6.88
N THR A 45 4.16 3.68 7.06
CA THR A 45 3.20 3.79 5.95
C THR A 45 3.55 4.97 5.04
N LEU A 46 3.97 6.10 5.62
CA LEU A 46 4.42 7.26 4.85
C LEU A 46 5.64 6.93 4.00
N LEU A 47 6.67 6.30 4.58
CA LEU A 47 7.86 5.90 3.84
C LEU A 47 7.53 4.94 2.69
N GLY A 48 6.63 3.98 2.93
CA GLY A 48 6.15 3.06 1.88
C GLY A 48 5.47 3.79 0.73
N ASN A 49 4.55 4.72 1.04
CA ASN A 49 3.85 5.51 0.03
C ASN A 49 4.79 6.44 -0.76
N LEU A 50 5.78 7.05 -0.10
CA LEU A 50 6.80 7.87 -0.78
C LEU A 50 7.64 7.02 -1.74
N TYR A 51 8.03 5.82 -1.33
CA TYR A 51 8.75 4.88 -2.20
C TYR A 51 7.89 4.45 -3.40
N TYR A 52 6.60 4.17 -3.18
CA TYR A 52 5.67 3.83 -4.26
C TYR A 52 5.53 4.95 -5.29
N VAL A 53 5.45 6.22 -4.85
CA VAL A 53 5.42 7.38 -5.75
C VAL A 53 6.72 7.48 -6.55
N ASP A 54 7.88 7.27 -5.91
CA ASP A 54 9.17 7.32 -6.60
C ASP A 54 9.27 6.22 -7.69
N GLN A 55 8.78 5.00 -7.40
CA GLN A 55 8.69 3.93 -8.41
C GLN A 55 7.69 4.25 -9.53
N SER A 56 6.55 4.86 -9.21
CA SER A 56 5.56 5.27 -10.20
C SER A 56 6.11 6.36 -11.13
N ILE A 57 6.85 7.32 -10.58
CA ILE A 57 7.55 8.36 -11.35
C ILE A 57 8.66 7.74 -12.20
N PHE A 58 9.43 6.80 -11.66
CA PHE A 58 10.45 6.07 -12.42
C PHE A 58 9.85 5.36 -13.63
N PHE A 59 8.72 4.68 -13.45
CA PHE A 59 7.98 4.02 -14.54
C PHE A 59 7.49 5.01 -15.59
N LEU A 60 6.91 6.13 -15.18
CA LEU A 60 6.40 7.16 -16.09
C LEU A 60 7.51 7.89 -16.88
N LEU A 61 8.63 8.20 -16.24
CA LEU A 61 9.75 8.92 -16.87
C LEU A 61 10.70 7.98 -17.63
N GLY A 62 10.60 6.66 -17.43
CA GLY A 62 11.49 5.67 -18.03
C GLY A 62 12.97 5.83 -17.66
N ARG A 63 13.29 6.64 -16.64
CA ARG A 63 14.65 6.96 -16.18
C ARG A 63 14.66 7.19 -14.68
N LYS A 64 15.79 6.88 -14.02
CA LYS A 64 15.97 7.09 -12.57
C LYS A 64 15.67 8.56 -12.23
N PRO A 65 14.69 8.86 -11.36
CA PRO A 65 14.42 10.22 -10.96
C PRO A 65 15.69 10.81 -10.33
N GLY A 66 16.10 11.99 -10.79
CA GLY A 66 17.26 12.67 -10.22
C GLY A 66 17.03 12.94 -8.73
N LYS A 67 18.11 12.95 -7.92
CA LYS A 67 18.04 13.22 -6.47
C LYS A 67 17.25 14.49 -6.11
N CYS A 68 17.22 15.47 -7.02
CA CYS A 68 16.43 16.70 -6.88
C CYS A 68 14.91 16.43 -6.97
N LEU A 69 14.45 15.61 -7.92
CA LEU A 69 13.03 15.29 -8.11
C LEU A 69 12.46 14.51 -6.92
N SER A 70 13.19 13.48 -6.46
CA SER A 70 12.80 12.68 -5.29
C SER A 70 12.71 13.55 -4.02
N ARG A 71 13.66 14.47 -3.82
CA ARG A 71 13.60 15.43 -2.69
C ARG A 71 12.40 16.38 -2.81
N THR A 72 12.11 16.89 -4.00
CA THR A 72 10.94 17.77 -4.23
C THR A 72 9.63 17.05 -3.93
N VAL A 73 9.50 15.78 -4.35
CA VAL A 73 8.33 14.94 -4.06
C VAL A 73 8.17 14.73 -2.56
N CYS A 74 9.24 14.41 -1.82
CA CYS A 74 9.19 14.28 -0.36
C CYS A 74 8.74 15.57 0.33
N VAL A 75 9.26 16.73 -0.10
CA VAL A 75 8.87 18.03 0.48
C VAL A 75 7.40 18.34 0.18
N LEU A 76 6.96 18.13 -1.07
CA LEU A 76 5.58 18.34 -1.47
C LEU A 76 4.62 17.40 -0.72
N ALA A 77 4.96 16.12 -0.61
CA ALA A 77 4.16 15.14 0.13
C ALA A 77 4.07 15.51 1.61
N SER A 78 5.16 15.94 2.23
CA SER A 78 5.16 16.41 3.62
C SER A 78 4.23 17.62 3.81
N PHE A 79 4.22 18.54 2.86
CA PHE A 79 3.32 19.69 2.87
C PHE A 79 1.85 19.27 2.70
N VAL A 80 1.56 18.35 1.78
CA VAL A 80 0.20 17.81 1.58
C VAL A 80 -0.30 17.08 2.82
N ILE A 81 0.56 16.30 3.49
CA ILE A 81 0.21 15.59 4.73
C ILE A 81 -0.08 16.58 5.86
N PHE A 82 0.73 17.64 5.97
CA PHE A 82 0.49 18.70 6.94
C PHE A 82 -0.85 19.40 6.72
N LEU A 83 -1.19 19.70 5.46
CA LEU A 83 -2.51 20.23 5.11
C LEU A 83 -3.62 19.21 5.39
N GLY A 84 -3.39 17.94 5.05
CA GLY A 84 -4.34 16.84 5.28
C GLY A 84 -4.66 16.63 6.75
N ALA A 85 -3.71 16.83 7.65
CA ALA A 85 -3.95 16.77 9.10
C ALA A 85 -4.97 17.80 9.60
N GLY A 86 -5.20 18.89 8.85
CA GLY A 86 -6.21 19.90 9.15
C GLY A 86 -7.58 19.63 8.50
N LEU A 87 -7.71 18.64 7.62
CA LEU A 87 -8.97 18.26 6.98
C LEU A 87 -9.76 17.27 7.84
N SER A 88 -11.09 17.21 7.65
CA SER A 88 -11.91 16.24 8.36
C SER A 88 -11.64 14.82 7.86
N ALA A 89 -11.75 13.85 8.78
CA ALA A 89 -11.54 12.44 8.47
C ALA A 89 -12.47 11.96 7.34
N ASP A 90 -13.75 12.37 7.36
CA ASP A 90 -14.72 11.97 6.34
C ASP A 90 -14.33 12.43 4.93
N LEU A 91 -13.75 13.63 4.79
CA LEU A 91 -13.25 14.14 3.51
C LEU A 91 -12.03 13.34 3.03
N LEU A 92 -11.10 13.03 3.94
CA LEU A 92 -9.93 12.22 3.63
C LEU A 92 -10.32 10.80 3.18
N TRP A 93 -11.26 10.16 3.89
CA TRP A 93 -11.79 8.85 3.52
C TRP A 93 -12.51 8.89 2.17
N SER A 94 -13.36 9.89 1.93
CA SER A 94 -14.05 10.06 0.65
C SER A 94 -13.07 10.25 -0.52
N LEU A 95 -12.02 11.04 -0.32
CA LEU A 95 -10.97 11.25 -1.34
C LEU A 95 -10.17 9.96 -1.58
N ALA A 96 -9.86 9.22 -0.51
CA ALA A 96 -9.17 7.94 -0.60
C ALA A 96 -10.00 6.91 -1.37
N ASP A 97 -11.31 6.81 -1.11
CA ASP A 97 -12.20 5.86 -1.78
C ASP A 97 -12.30 6.13 -3.28
N ILE A 98 -12.43 7.41 -3.68
CA ILE A 98 -12.46 7.78 -5.10
C ILE A 98 -11.14 7.41 -5.79
N THR A 99 -10.01 7.72 -5.16
CA THR A 99 -8.69 7.47 -5.73
C THR A 99 -8.39 5.97 -5.80
N MET A 100 -8.73 5.22 -4.76
CA MET A 100 -8.59 3.77 -4.70
C MET A 100 -9.50 3.08 -5.72
N GLY A 101 -10.73 3.57 -5.88
CA GLY A 101 -11.66 3.10 -6.91
C GLY A 101 -11.11 3.31 -8.32
N ALA A 102 -10.50 4.46 -8.61
CA ALA A 102 -9.86 4.72 -9.89
C ALA A 102 -8.67 3.77 -10.16
N MET A 103 -7.81 3.52 -9.17
CA MET A 103 -6.72 2.56 -9.29
C MET A 103 -7.23 1.14 -9.52
N ALA A 104 -8.25 0.72 -8.77
CA ALA A 104 -8.85 -0.60 -8.90
C ALA A 104 -9.48 -0.81 -10.27
N LEU A 105 -10.16 0.20 -10.81
CA LEU A 105 -10.78 0.14 -12.14
C LEU A 105 -9.78 -0.12 -13.27
N ILE A 106 -8.55 0.38 -13.15
CA ILE A 106 -7.49 0.16 -14.15
C ILE A 106 -6.77 -1.17 -13.89
N ASN A 107 -6.46 -1.46 -12.62
CA ASN A 107 -5.63 -2.61 -12.26
C ASN A 107 -6.39 -3.94 -12.36
N ILE A 108 -7.67 -4.00 -11.98
CA ILE A 108 -8.44 -5.25 -12.01
C ILE A 108 -8.55 -5.83 -13.43
N PRO A 109 -8.95 -5.07 -14.48
CA PRO A 109 -8.97 -5.59 -15.84
C PRO A 109 -7.59 -6.04 -16.32
N THR A 110 -6.55 -5.26 -15.98
CA THR A 110 -5.15 -5.62 -16.30
C THR A 110 -4.78 -6.96 -15.69
N ILE A 111 -5.07 -7.17 -14.40
CA ILE A 111 -4.79 -8.43 -13.70
C ILE A 111 -5.59 -9.59 -14.31
N VAL A 112 -6.85 -9.38 -14.70
CA VAL A 112 -7.66 -10.42 -15.35
C VAL A 112 -7.08 -10.82 -16.70
N ILE A 113 -6.61 -9.85 -17.51
CA ILE A 113 -5.97 -10.10 -18.80
C ILE A 113 -4.60 -10.77 -18.61
N LEU A 114 -3.81 -10.34 -17.62
CA LEU A 114 -2.51 -10.94 -17.30
C LEU A 114 -2.64 -12.28 -16.57
N GLY A 115 -3.79 -12.55 -15.94
CA GLY A 115 -4.00 -13.72 -15.09
C GLY A 115 -3.72 -15.02 -15.81
N LYS A 116 -4.08 -15.14 -17.10
CA LYS A 116 -3.74 -16.32 -17.92
C LYS A 116 -2.23 -16.55 -18.03
N TYR A 117 -1.44 -15.49 -18.15
CA TYR A 117 0.02 -15.57 -18.25
C TYR A 117 0.66 -15.80 -16.87
N ALA A 118 0.12 -15.18 -15.82
CA ALA A 118 0.57 -15.39 -14.45
C ALA A 118 0.34 -16.84 -14.00
N LEU A 119 -0.82 -17.44 -14.32
CA LEU A 119 -1.07 -18.86 -14.07
C LEU A 119 -0.18 -19.77 -14.91
N ALA A 120 0.13 -19.41 -16.16
CA ALA A 120 1.07 -20.16 -16.99
C ALA A 120 2.48 -20.14 -16.39
N ALA A 121 2.95 -18.98 -15.95
CA ALA A 121 4.24 -18.84 -15.26
C ALA A 121 4.29 -19.61 -13.94
N LEU A 122 3.20 -19.60 -13.17
CA LEU A 122 3.11 -20.37 -11.93
C LEU A 122 3.19 -21.87 -12.19
N ARG A 123 2.49 -22.37 -13.22
CA ARG A 123 2.54 -23.79 -13.59
C ARG A 123 3.93 -24.22 -14.07
N ASP A 124 4.59 -23.41 -14.88
CA ASP A 124 5.96 -23.66 -15.32
C ASP A 124 6.94 -23.70 -14.14
N TYR A 125 6.80 -22.76 -13.19
CA TYR A 125 7.57 -22.74 -11.95
C TYR A 125 7.36 -24.01 -11.10
N GLU A 126 6.10 -24.41 -10.89
CA GLU A 126 5.76 -25.63 -10.13
C GLU A 126 6.29 -26.91 -10.79
N GLU A 127 6.25 -26.99 -12.13
CA GLU A 127 6.79 -28.13 -12.88
C GLU A 127 8.31 -28.20 -12.79
N LYS A 128 9.01 -27.06 -12.90
CA LYS A 128 10.47 -26.99 -12.73
C LYS A 128 10.89 -27.40 -11.32
N LEU A 129 10.18 -26.92 -10.30
CA LEU A 129 10.42 -27.27 -8.89
C LEU A 129 10.16 -28.76 -8.62
N ARG A 130 9.06 -29.32 -9.13
CA ARG A 130 8.72 -30.74 -8.98
C ARG A 130 9.72 -31.67 -9.66
N ASN A 131 10.34 -31.22 -10.75
CA ASN A 131 11.37 -31.94 -11.47
C ASN A 131 12.79 -31.73 -10.90
N GLY A 132 12.93 -31.04 -9.77
CA GLY A 132 14.21 -30.80 -9.10
C GLY A 132 15.17 -29.89 -9.89
N LYS A 133 14.64 -29.08 -10.81
CA LYS A 133 15.43 -28.10 -11.57
C LYS A 133 15.37 -26.73 -10.88
N GLU A 134 16.44 -25.95 -11.01
CA GLU A 134 16.41 -24.55 -10.57
C GLU A 134 15.36 -23.78 -11.41
N PRO A 135 14.40 -23.11 -10.77
CA PRO A 135 13.34 -22.42 -11.49
C PRO A 135 13.88 -21.13 -12.12
N ASP A 136 14.17 -21.19 -13.41
CA ASP A 136 14.49 -20.02 -14.23
C ASP A 136 13.26 -19.59 -15.05
N PHE A 137 13.01 -18.28 -15.11
CA PHE A 137 11.86 -17.71 -15.79
C PHE A 137 12.21 -17.37 -17.25
N CYS A 138 11.67 -18.13 -18.20
CA CYS A 138 11.78 -17.87 -19.63
C CYS A 138 10.44 -17.35 -20.17
N ALA A 139 10.42 -16.14 -20.73
CA ALA A 139 9.19 -15.52 -21.25
C ALA A 139 8.59 -16.30 -22.44
N LYS A 140 9.43 -17.10 -23.11
CA LYS A 140 9.08 -17.97 -24.26
C LYS A 140 8.20 -19.15 -23.88
N ASP A 141 8.34 -19.69 -22.67
CA ASP A 141 7.60 -20.88 -22.22
C ASP A 141 6.10 -20.57 -21.95
N ILE A 142 5.76 -19.28 -21.79
CA ILE A 142 4.44 -18.81 -21.36
C ILE A 142 3.68 -17.98 -22.42
N HIS A 143 4.12 -17.99 -23.68
CA HIS A 143 3.47 -17.30 -24.80
C HIS A 143 3.24 -15.79 -24.55
N LEU A 144 4.17 -15.12 -23.85
CA LEU A 144 4.10 -13.67 -23.68
C LEU A 144 4.40 -12.97 -25.03
N PRO A 145 3.63 -11.95 -25.44
CA PRO A 145 3.85 -11.25 -26.72
C PRO A 145 5.13 -10.39 -26.76
N HIS A 146 5.79 -10.18 -25.63
CA HIS A 146 7.06 -9.44 -25.52
C HIS A 146 8.09 -10.28 -24.78
N GLU A 147 9.32 -10.35 -25.31
CA GLU A 147 10.49 -10.91 -24.60
C GLU A 147 10.79 -10.04 -23.37
N VAL A 148 10.42 -10.56 -22.20
CA VAL A 148 10.92 -10.11 -20.89
C VAL A 148 11.82 -11.21 -20.34
N ASP A 149 12.80 -11.62 -21.15
CA ASP A 149 13.79 -12.62 -20.75
C ASP A 149 14.72 -11.99 -19.69
N GLY A 150 14.80 -12.64 -18.54
CA GLY A 150 15.83 -12.40 -17.54
C GLY A 150 15.53 -11.29 -16.55
N TRP A 151 15.24 -11.69 -15.32
CA TRP A 151 15.76 -10.96 -14.17
C TRP A 151 17.30 -10.92 -14.31
N ASN A 152 17.86 -9.74 -14.57
CA ASN A 152 19.27 -9.42 -14.34
C ASN A 152 19.35 -8.35 -13.26
#